data_AF-A0A7T8BB48-F1
#
_entry.id   AF-A0A7T8BB48-F1
#
_cell.length_a   1.000
_cell.length_b   1.000
_cell.length_c   1.000
_cell.angle_alpha   90.00
_cell.angle_beta   90.00
_cell.angle_gamma   90.00
#
_symmetry.space_group_name_H-M   'P 1'
#
loop_
_entity.id
_entity.type
_entity.pdbx_description
1 polymer ?
#
loop_
_entity_poly.entity_id
_entity_poly.type
_entity_poly.pdbx_seq_one_letter_code
_entity_poly.pdbx_strand_id
1 'polypeptide(L)'
;MKELALKQFEQFYRMFTCMVNDYDDEAWYTMGHKKTTAYILAFHIIDSTKFYLRDDSAFELENGETITVEGPVPAQKISRADILKNITLQKAAMEKWIHEIDFKAPQTEFPWTGPDMESVVIFIIRHNTFHLGEFNALLNEYKKGDAKDNFGDNIY
;
A
#
# COMPACT_ATOMS: atom_id res chain seq x y z
N MET A 1 2.02 -21.05 6.01
CA MET A 1 2.57 -19.69 5.94
C MET A 1 2.15 -18.94 4.69
N LYS A 2 2.43 -19.41 3.46
CA LYS A 2 1.99 -18.73 2.22
C LYS A 2 0.50 -18.36 2.19
N GLU A 3 -0.39 -19.31 2.47
CA GLU A 3 -1.84 -19.05 2.52
C GLU A 3 -2.22 -17.97 3.55
N LEU A 4 -1.57 -17.98 4.71
CA LEU A 4 -1.79 -16.96 5.74
C LEU A 4 -1.34 -15.57 5.26
N ALA A 5 -0.17 -15.48 4.62
CA ALA A 5 0.32 -14.24 4.04
C ALA A 5 -0.64 -13.72 2.96
N LEU A 6 -1.12 -14.59 2.07
CA LEU A 6 -2.11 -14.22 1.04
C LEU A 6 -3.39 -13.64 1.66
N LYS A 7 -3.95 -14.29 2.69
CA LYS A 7 -5.13 -13.78 3.41
C LYS A 7 -4.88 -12.41 4.05
N GLN A 8 -3.70 -12.21 4.65
CA GLN A 8 -3.33 -10.92 5.25
C GLN A 8 -3.21 -9.81 4.18
N PHE A 9 -2.60 -10.09 3.02
CA PHE A 9 -2.54 -9.13 1.93
C PHE A 9 -3.90 -8.87 1.31
N GLU A 10 -4.73 -9.89 1.13
CA GLU A 10 -6.10 -9.74 0.63
C GLU A 10 -6.91 -8.81 1.54
N GLN A 11 -6.85 -9.05 2.86
CA GLN A 11 -7.50 -8.21 3.85
C GLN A 11 -6.98 -6.77 3.78
N PHE A 12 -5.65 -6.59 3.71
CA PHE A 12 -5.01 -5.29 3.58
C PHE A 12 -5.50 -4.53 2.33
N TYR A 13 -5.47 -5.14 1.15
CA TYR A 13 -5.90 -4.47 -0.09
C TYR A 13 -7.38 -4.14 -0.08
N ARG A 14 -8.22 -4.99 0.52
CA ARG A 14 -9.65 -4.71 0.71
C ARG A 14 -9.85 -3.47 1.58
N MET A 15 -9.23 -3.43 2.76
CA MET A 15 -9.29 -2.27 3.66
C MET A 15 -8.75 -1.00 3.00
N PHE A 16 -7.61 -1.10 2.32
CA PHE A 16 -6.99 0.03 1.65
C PHE A 16 -7.88 0.59 0.53
N THR A 17 -8.50 -0.29 -0.27
CA THR A 17 -9.47 0.09 -1.30
C THR A 17 -10.67 0.83 -0.70
N CYS A 18 -11.26 0.31 0.38
CA CYS A 18 -12.40 0.94 1.04
C CYS A 18 -12.04 2.34 1.56
N MET A 19 -10.89 2.48 2.23
CA MET A 19 -10.44 3.77 2.76
C MET A 19 -10.17 4.79 1.64
N VAL A 20 -9.51 4.40 0.55
CA VAL A 20 -9.29 5.29 -0.61
C VAL A 20 -10.62 5.82 -1.16
N ASN A 21 -11.66 4.99 -1.21
CA ASN A 21 -12.98 5.39 -1.69
C ASN A 21 -13.73 6.34 -0.73
N ASP A 22 -13.44 6.30 0.58
CA ASP A 22 -14.13 7.12 1.59
C ASP A 22 -13.59 8.57 1.70
N TYR A 23 -12.39 8.83 1.18
CA TYR A 23 -11.92 10.20 0.94
C TYR A 23 -12.72 10.86 -0.17
N ASP A 24 -12.95 12.17 -0.11
CA ASP A 24 -13.33 12.96 -1.28
C ASP A 24 -12.12 13.70 -1.87
N ASP A 25 -12.32 14.40 -2.99
CA ASP A 25 -11.24 15.04 -3.73
C ASP A 25 -10.55 16.14 -2.94
N GLU A 26 -11.27 16.89 -2.10
CA GLU A 26 -10.66 17.93 -1.29
C GLU A 26 -9.76 17.31 -0.23
N ALA A 27 -10.31 16.38 0.57
CA ALA A 27 -9.58 15.73 1.64
C ALA A 27 -8.38 14.93 1.14
N TRP A 28 -8.51 14.28 -0.01
CA TRP A 28 -7.46 13.48 -0.63
C TRP A 28 -6.15 14.25 -0.85
N TYR A 29 -6.25 15.53 -1.23
CA TYR A 29 -5.08 16.38 -1.48
C TYR A 29 -4.66 17.25 -0.31
N THR A 30 -5.54 17.47 0.67
CA THR A 30 -5.33 18.47 1.72
C THR A 30 -5.18 17.89 3.12
N MET A 31 -5.77 16.71 3.40
CA MET A 31 -5.71 16.10 4.72
C MET A 31 -4.35 15.47 4.98
N GLY A 32 -3.79 15.81 6.13
CA GLY A 32 -2.46 15.38 6.57
C GLY A 32 -1.54 16.55 6.92
N HIS A 33 -0.24 16.26 7.05
CA HIS A 33 0.74 17.24 7.50
C HIS A 33 1.94 17.33 6.58
N LYS A 34 2.13 18.48 5.94
CA LYS A 34 3.32 18.80 5.10
C LYS A 34 3.59 17.76 4.02
N LYS A 35 4.36 16.73 4.35
CA LYS A 35 4.83 15.65 3.46
C LYS A 35 3.99 14.37 3.54
N THR A 36 3.00 14.31 4.43
CA THR A 36 2.16 13.13 4.66
C THR A 36 0.69 13.48 4.44
N THR A 37 0.32 13.81 3.20
CA THR A 37 -1.10 13.89 2.80
C THR A 37 -1.62 12.52 2.40
N ALA A 38 -2.94 12.36 2.33
CA ALA A 38 -3.58 11.09 1.97
C ALA A 38 -3.04 10.50 0.64
N TYR A 39 -2.97 11.29 -0.43
CA TYR A 39 -2.44 10.80 -1.72
C TYR A 39 -0.96 10.39 -1.67
N ILE A 40 -0.14 11.11 -0.90
CA ILE A 40 1.29 10.80 -0.76
C ILE A 40 1.47 9.49 0.00
N LEU A 41 0.70 9.32 1.09
CA LEU A 41 0.75 8.11 1.90
C LEU A 41 0.25 6.91 1.11
N ALA A 42 -0.84 7.06 0.35
CA ALA A 42 -1.36 6.01 -0.51
C ALA A 42 -0.36 5.60 -1.59
N PHE A 43 0.32 6.57 -2.22
CA PHE A 43 1.40 6.29 -3.16
C PHE A 43 2.56 5.55 -2.48
N HIS A 44 3.03 6.03 -1.33
CA HIS A 44 4.11 5.41 -0.56
C HIS A 44 3.81 3.95 -0.19
N ILE A 45 2.57 3.64 0.17
CA ILE A 45 2.15 2.26 0.47
C ILE A 45 2.33 1.34 -0.74
N ILE A 46 1.91 1.79 -1.94
CA ILE A 46 2.06 1.00 -3.17
C ILE A 46 3.54 0.89 -3.54
N ASP A 47 4.24 2.01 -3.55
CA ASP A 47 5.64 2.10 -3.96
C ASP A 47 6.57 1.26 -3.09
N SER A 48 6.45 1.39 -1.77
CA SER A 48 7.21 0.56 -0.82
C SER A 48 6.94 -0.94 -1.03
N THR A 49 5.71 -1.31 -1.38
CA THR A 49 5.40 -2.71 -1.72
C THR A 49 6.13 -3.15 -2.99
N LYS A 50 6.16 -2.32 -4.05
CA LYS A 50 6.93 -2.60 -5.27
C LYS A 50 8.41 -2.79 -4.99
N PHE A 51 8.98 -1.91 -4.17
CA PHE A 51 10.38 -1.97 -3.77
C PHE A 51 10.74 -3.34 -3.17
N TYR A 52 9.96 -3.85 -2.21
CA TYR A 52 10.25 -5.16 -1.60
C TYR A 52 9.98 -6.34 -2.53
N LEU A 53 9.06 -6.19 -3.48
CA LEU A 53 8.80 -7.20 -4.52
C LEU A 53 9.86 -7.21 -5.62
N ARG A 54 10.69 -6.14 -5.69
CA ARG A 54 11.58 -5.84 -6.82
C ARG A 54 10.81 -5.75 -8.13
N ASP A 55 9.62 -5.18 -8.04
CA ASP A 55 8.76 -4.90 -9.18
C ASP A 55 9.18 -3.56 -9.78
N ASP A 56 9.87 -3.62 -10.91
CA ASP A 56 10.34 -2.48 -11.69
C ASP A 56 9.28 -1.92 -12.66
N SER A 57 8.07 -2.48 -12.66
CA SER A 57 6.99 -1.93 -13.47
C SER A 57 6.71 -0.49 -13.05
N ALA A 58 6.30 0.33 -14.01
CA ALA A 58 6.01 1.73 -13.72
C ALA A 58 4.67 1.84 -12.96
N PHE A 59 4.53 2.89 -12.13
CA PHE A 59 3.22 3.24 -11.56
C PHE A 59 2.37 3.87 -12.66
N GLU A 60 1.17 3.35 -12.90
CA GLU A 60 0.34 3.78 -14.04
C GLU A 60 -0.67 4.84 -13.65
N LEU A 61 -0.71 5.95 -14.38
CA LEU A 61 -1.78 6.94 -14.26
C LEU A 61 -2.93 6.65 -15.23
N GLU A 62 -4.11 7.22 -14.96
CA GLU A 62 -5.29 7.15 -15.83
C GLU A 62 -5.09 7.82 -17.18
N ASN A 63 -4.26 8.86 -17.23
CA ASN A 63 -3.92 9.56 -18.47
C ASN A 63 -2.90 8.79 -19.34
N GLY A 64 -2.47 7.61 -18.90
CA GLY A 64 -1.49 6.76 -19.59
C GLY A 64 -0.03 7.15 -19.35
N GLU A 65 0.22 8.22 -18.59
CA GLU A 65 1.57 8.53 -18.11
C GLU A 65 1.98 7.56 -17.01
N THR A 66 3.30 7.46 -16.78
CA THR A 66 3.84 6.55 -15.77
C THR A 66 4.86 7.23 -14.88
N ILE A 67 4.95 6.77 -13.63
CA ILE A 67 6.00 7.17 -12.69
C ILE A 67 6.96 6.00 -12.57
N THR A 68 8.18 6.19 -13.05
CA THR A 68 9.30 5.29 -12.76
C THR A 68 9.86 5.67 -11.40
N VAL A 69 9.73 4.77 -10.43
CA VAL A 69 10.00 5.13 -9.06
C VAL A 69 11.50 5.09 -8.76
N GLU A 70 12.12 6.27 -8.72
CA GLU A 70 13.38 6.54 -8.02
C GLU A 70 13.33 7.97 -7.46
N GLY A 71 12.98 8.14 -6.19
CA GLY A 71 13.12 9.44 -5.50
C GLY A 71 11.91 9.93 -4.69
N PRO A 72 11.98 11.15 -4.11
CA PRO A 72 10.96 11.69 -3.22
C PRO A 72 9.61 11.86 -3.94
N VAL A 73 8.54 11.91 -3.14
CA VAL A 73 7.13 12.16 -3.51
C VAL A 73 6.97 12.76 -4.91
N PRO A 74 6.20 12.11 -5.80
CA PRO A 74 6.03 12.60 -7.16
C PRO A 74 5.52 14.05 -7.17
N ALA A 75 6.12 14.88 -8.03
CA ALA A 75 5.74 16.28 -8.18
C ALA A 75 4.31 16.44 -8.72
N GLN A 76 3.82 15.43 -9.43
CA GLN A 76 2.46 15.37 -9.93
C GLN A 76 1.48 14.87 -8.87
N LYS A 77 0.26 15.42 -8.90
CA LYS A 77 -0.84 14.93 -8.07
C LYS A 77 -1.30 13.58 -8.59
N ILE A 78 -1.42 12.61 -7.68
CA ILE A 78 -1.95 11.29 -7.96
C ILE A 78 -3.41 11.27 -7.50
N SER A 79 -4.32 10.89 -8.39
CA SER A 79 -5.75 10.81 -8.07
C SER A 79 -6.09 9.54 -7.28
N ARG A 80 -7.28 9.52 -6.68
CA ARG A 80 -7.82 8.31 -6.05
C ARG A 80 -7.96 7.16 -7.06
N ALA A 81 -8.37 7.47 -8.29
CA ALA A 81 -8.55 6.49 -9.34
C ALA A 81 -7.22 5.87 -9.79
N ASP A 82 -6.16 6.67 -9.88
CA ASP A 82 -4.80 6.16 -10.12
C ASP A 82 -4.39 5.16 -9.03
N ILE A 83 -4.62 5.49 -7.76
CA ILE A 83 -4.32 4.58 -6.64
C ILE A 83 -5.14 3.29 -6.73
N LEU A 84 -6.45 3.38 -6.99
CA LEU A 84 -7.32 2.20 -7.11
C LEU A 84 -6.89 1.27 -8.26
N LYS A 85 -6.48 1.84 -9.39
CA LYS A 85 -5.90 1.10 -10.51
C LYS A 85 -4.63 0.36 -10.07
N ASN A 86 -3.71 1.06 -9.42
CA ASN A 86 -2.45 0.46 -8.99
C ASN A 86 -2.62 -0.53 -7.84
N ILE A 87 -3.62 -0.39 -6.96
CA ILE A 87 -3.98 -1.41 -5.96
C ILE A 87 -4.30 -2.73 -6.66
N THR A 88 -5.08 -2.71 -7.73
CA THR A 88 -5.45 -3.92 -8.47
C THR A 88 -4.22 -4.60 -9.07
N LEU A 89 -3.33 -3.82 -9.69
CA LEU A 89 -2.09 -4.32 -10.28
C LEU A 89 -1.15 -4.89 -9.19
N GLN A 90 -0.97 -4.15 -8.10
CA GLN A 90 -0.08 -4.53 -7.00
C GLN A 90 -0.57 -5.78 -6.27
N LYS A 91 -1.89 -5.93 -6.10
CA LYS A 91 -2.48 -7.14 -5.52
C LYS A 91 -2.14 -8.37 -6.34
N ALA A 92 -2.34 -8.32 -7.66
CA ALA A 92 -2.01 -9.44 -8.55
C ALA A 92 -0.50 -9.76 -8.55
N ALA A 93 0.35 -8.72 -8.56
CA ALA A 93 1.80 -8.89 -8.48
C ALA A 93 2.24 -9.53 -7.16
N MET A 94 1.68 -9.09 -6.03
CA MET A 94 1.93 -9.65 -4.69
C MET A 94 1.50 -11.12 -4.60
N GLU A 95 0.29 -11.46 -5.07
CA GLU A 95 -0.20 -12.84 -5.05
C GLU A 95 0.72 -13.76 -5.84
N LYS A 96 1.08 -13.36 -7.07
CA LYS A 96 2.04 -14.08 -7.91
C LYS A 96 3.39 -14.25 -7.20
N TRP A 97 3.93 -13.17 -6.65
CA TRP A 97 5.23 -13.18 -5.96
C TRP A 97 5.23 -14.13 -4.77
N ILE A 98 4.21 -14.11 -3.90
CA ILE A 98 4.08 -15.03 -2.76
C ILE A 98 4.02 -16.49 -3.21
N HIS A 99 3.37 -16.79 -4.33
CA HIS A 99 3.35 -18.13 -4.89
C HIS A 99 4.73 -18.58 -5.37
N GLU A 100 5.51 -17.69 -5.98
CA GLU A 100 6.80 -17.98 -6.61
C GLU A 100 7.98 -18.06 -5.62
N ILE A 101 8.03 -17.22 -4.59
CA ILE A 101 9.19 -17.17 -3.68
C ILE A 101 9.32 -18.43 -2.81
N ASP A 102 10.56 -18.82 -2.50
CA ASP A 102 10.83 -19.76 -1.40
C ASP A 102 10.99 -18.98 -0.09
N PHE A 103 10.07 -19.22 0.85
CA PHE A 103 10.05 -18.54 2.16
C PHE A 103 11.32 -18.79 2.98
N LYS A 104 11.96 -19.95 2.78
CA LYS A 104 13.19 -20.32 3.50
C LYS A 104 14.46 -19.87 2.80
N ALA A 105 14.36 -19.29 1.61
CA ALA A 105 15.52 -18.81 0.90
C ALA A 105 16.18 -17.67 1.70
N PRO A 106 17.51 -17.70 1.87
CA PRO A 106 18.22 -16.62 2.50
C PRO A 106 18.10 -15.35 1.64
N GLN A 107 18.03 -14.19 2.30
CA GLN A 107 18.01 -12.90 1.64
C GLN A 107 19.03 -11.96 2.28
N THR A 108 19.67 -11.12 1.46
CA THR A 108 20.73 -10.20 1.92
C THR A 108 20.49 -8.76 1.48
N GLU A 109 19.45 -8.54 0.67
CA GLU A 109 19.16 -7.26 0.04
C GLU A 109 18.49 -6.29 1.01
N PHE A 110 17.64 -6.81 1.90
CA PHE A 110 16.92 -6.05 2.91
C PHE A 110 17.32 -6.52 4.31
N PRO A 111 18.58 -6.31 4.76
CA PRO A 111 19.08 -6.91 6.01
C PRO A 111 18.29 -6.52 7.27
N TRP A 112 17.52 -5.43 7.22
CA TRP A 112 16.66 -4.99 8.32
C TRP A 112 15.35 -5.78 8.46
N THR A 113 14.95 -6.58 7.46
CA THR A 113 13.70 -7.35 7.52
C THR A 113 13.88 -8.69 8.24
N GLY A 114 15.08 -9.26 8.20
CA GLY A 114 15.43 -10.56 8.78
C GLY A 114 16.29 -11.41 7.84
N PRO A 115 16.61 -12.67 8.18
CA PRO A 115 17.58 -13.47 7.41
C PRO A 115 17.03 -14.13 6.13
N ASP A 116 15.70 -14.23 5.98
CA ASP A 116 15.03 -15.01 4.93
C ASP A 116 13.86 -14.26 4.28
N MET A 117 13.34 -14.82 3.19
CA MET A 117 12.21 -14.23 2.45
C MET A 117 10.91 -14.23 3.26
N GLU A 118 10.69 -15.20 4.16
CA GLU A 118 9.54 -15.17 5.09
C GLU A 118 9.58 -13.92 5.98
N SER A 119 10.76 -13.55 6.46
CA SER A 119 10.96 -12.33 7.25
C SER A 119 10.67 -11.06 6.43
N VAL A 120 11.02 -11.03 5.14
CA VAL A 120 10.64 -9.95 4.22
C VAL A 120 9.11 -9.87 4.10
N VAL A 121 8.42 -10.99 3.90
CA VAL A 121 6.95 -11.04 3.80
C VAL A 121 6.29 -10.48 5.06
N ILE A 122 6.73 -10.94 6.25
CA ILE A 122 6.22 -10.45 7.54
C ILE A 122 6.48 -8.95 7.68
N PHE A 123 7.66 -8.48 7.27
CA PHE A 123 8.00 -7.07 7.31
C PHE A 123 7.05 -6.23 6.45
N ILE A 124 6.80 -6.64 5.20
CA ILE A 124 5.87 -5.92 4.29
C ILE A 124 4.47 -5.85 4.92
N ILE A 125 3.95 -6.97 5.46
CA ILE A 125 2.64 -6.98 6.12
C ILE A 125 2.60 -5.92 7.24
N ARG A 126 3.60 -5.92 8.13
CA ARG A 126 3.66 -4.96 9.25
C ARG A 126 3.79 -3.51 8.78
N HIS A 127 4.63 -3.26 7.79
CA HIS A 127 4.84 -1.94 7.20
C HIS A 127 3.54 -1.40 6.57
N ASN A 128 2.87 -2.24 5.77
CA ASN A 128 1.63 -1.89 5.11
C ASN A 128 0.50 -1.65 6.12
N THR A 129 0.36 -2.50 7.14
CA THR A 129 -0.64 -2.29 8.20
C THR A 129 -0.36 -1.02 9.01
N PHE A 130 0.91 -0.70 9.29
CA PHE A 130 1.28 0.54 9.99
C PHE A 130 0.80 1.78 9.21
N HIS A 131 1.16 1.86 7.93
CA HIS A 131 0.76 3.00 7.09
C HIS A 131 -0.74 3.01 6.78
N LEU A 132 -1.40 1.86 6.75
CA LEU A 132 -2.86 1.78 6.68
C LEU A 132 -3.52 2.39 7.93
N GLY A 133 -2.93 2.20 9.11
CA GLY A 133 -3.35 2.83 10.36
C GLY A 133 -3.21 4.36 10.30
N GLU A 134 -2.07 4.87 9.82
CA GLU A 134 -1.88 6.31 9.58
C GLU A 134 -2.91 6.86 8.60
N PHE A 135 -3.14 6.14 7.50
CA PHE A 135 -4.08 6.52 6.46
C PHE A 135 -5.53 6.55 6.97
N ASN A 136 -5.90 5.61 7.84
CA ASN A 136 -7.19 5.60 8.53
C ASN A 136 -7.31 6.73 9.57
N ALA A 137 -6.23 7.05 10.28
CA ALA A 137 -6.23 8.16 11.23
C ALA A 137 -6.51 9.50 10.54
N LEU A 138 -5.89 9.75 9.38
CA LEU A 138 -6.17 10.93 8.56
C LEU A 138 -7.62 10.98 8.08
N LEU A 139 -8.19 9.83 7.67
CA LEU A 139 -9.58 9.75 7.25
C LEU A 139 -10.53 10.05 8.41
N ASN A 140 -10.22 9.52 9.59
CA ASN A 140 -11.02 9.74 10.79
C ASN A 140 -10.94 11.18 11.28
N GLU A 141 -9.77 11.82 11.21
CA GLU A 141 -9.61 13.25 11.48
C GLU A 141 -10.47 14.08 10.52
N TYR A 142 -10.40 13.78 9.22
CA TYR A 142 -11.19 14.44 8.21
C TYR A 142 -12.70 14.34 8.47
N LYS A 143 -13.18 13.13 8.77
CA LYS A 143 -14.58 12.84 9.07
C LYS A 143 -14.98 13.19 10.51
N LYS A 144 -14.09 13.79 11.31
CA LYS A 144 -14.33 14.22 12.70
C LYS A 144 -14.80 13.07 13.61
N GLY A 145 -14.24 11.88 13.43
CA GLY A 145 -14.61 10.69 14.19
C GLY A 145 -15.74 9.86 13.58
N ASP A 146 -16.33 10.30 12.46
CA ASP A 146 -17.46 9.64 11.80
C ASP A 146 -17.03 8.90 10.51
N ALA A 147 -15.77 8.49 10.44
CA ALA A 147 -15.33 7.60 9.36
C ALA A 147 -15.92 6.19 9.58
N LYS A 148 -16.18 5.47 8.49
CA LYS A 148 -16.55 4.05 8.57
C LYS A 148 -15.42 3.26 9.24
N ASP A 149 -15.78 2.24 10.02
CA ASP A 149 -14.82 1.33 10.62
C ASP A 149 -14.32 0.30 9.60
N ASN A 150 -13.53 0.79 8.63
CA ASN A 150 -12.99 -0.06 7.57
C ASN A 150 -12.10 -1.19 8.11
N PHE A 151 -11.56 -1.07 9.33
CA PHE A 151 -10.84 -2.17 9.99
C PHE A 151 -11.82 -3.22 10.49
N GLY A 152 -12.80 -2.83 11.30
CA GLY A 152 -13.84 -3.72 11.86
C GLY A 152 -14.68 -4.40 10.79
N ASP A 153 -15.06 -3.65 9.75
CA ASP A 153 -15.92 -4.12 8.66
C ASP A 153 -15.23 -5.13 7.72
N ASN A 154 -13.90 -5.24 7.78
CA ASN A 154 -13.10 -6.06 6.87
C ASN A 154 -12.22 -7.10 7.59
N ILE A 155 -12.49 -7.42 8.85
CA ILE A 155 -11.73 -8.44 9.62
C ILE A 155 -11.82 -9.83 8.99
N TYR A 156 -12.95 -10.15 8.34
CA TYR A 156 -13.28 -11.48 7.83
C TYR A 156 -13.13 -11.60 6.32
#